data_AF-A0A841DU63-F1
#
_entry.id   AF-A0A841DU63-F1
#
_cell.length_a   1.000
_cell.length_b   1.000
_cell.length_c   1.000
_cell.angle_alpha   90.00
_cell.angle_beta   90.00
_cell.angle_gamma   90.00
#
_symmetry.space_group_name_H-M   'P 1'
#
loop_
_entity.id
_entity.type
_entity.pdbx_description
1 polymer ?
#
loop_
_entity_poly.entity_id
_entity_poly.type
_entity_poly.pdbx_seq_one_letter_code
_entity_poly.pdbx_strand_id
1 'polypeptide(L)'
;MPAEAQAGGAERVRSLTDRVWFKVKVTNHRGAATKLNPDDASHRAQLLTTTDTWWWICAAGERKSDSRTDFYKSIEAEAVRAGTGSGQVSTDQLLPGEVDFKRLDAEVALQAGLAIRDLTRRLIYESLTSGKVVTAEFSSYVLKACVRAREEAYLAIAAEGFINPSVLAIILDAVPGVPHADWQVEPGGAMGVEVAYGQIVFSTIIPPATQAQIIELFADSND
;
A
#
# COMPACT_ATOMS: atom_id res chain seq x y z
N MET A 1 11.82 1.10 -16.44
CA MET A 1 12.83 2.00 -15.82
C MET A 1 13.60 1.33 -14.68
N PRO A 2 13.03 0.88 -13.54
CA PRO A 2 13.84 0.23 -12.47
C PRO A 2 14.68 -0.97 -12.95
N ALA A 3 14.03 -1.93 -13.62
CA ALA A 3 14.69 -3.11 -14.20
C ALA A 3 15.71 -2.73 -15.29
N GLU A 4 15.39 -1.69 -16.08
CA GLU A 4 16.24 -1.19 -17.16
C GLU A 4 17.50 -0.49 -16.62
N ALA A 5 17.38 0.23 -15.51
CA ALA A 5 18.50 0.85 -14.81
C ALA A 5 19.39 -0.21 -14.14
N GLN A 6 18.80 -1.23 -13.52
CA GLN A 6 19.54 -2.37 -12.96
C GLN A 6 20.29 -3.16 -14.05
N ALA A 7 19.68 -3.33 -15.23
CA ALA A 7 20.30 -3.96 -16.38
C ALA A 7 21.34 -3.07 -17.12
N GLY A 8 21.55 -1.83 -16.68
CA GLY A 8 22.48 -0.89 -17.32
C GLY A 8 21.99 -0.29 -18.64
N GLY A 9 20.73 -0.55 -19.03
CA GLY A 9 20.12 -0.06 -20.27
C GLY A 9 19.56 1.37 -20.17
N ALA A 10 19.35 1.90 -18.96
CA ALA A 10 18.74 3.20 -18.78
C ALA A 10 19.67 4.35 -19.15
N GLU A 11 19.19 5.28 -19.98
CA GLU A 11 19.96 6.43 -20.43
C GLU A 11 20.00 7.54 -19.36
N ARG A 12 21.19 8.07 -19.06
CA ARG A 12 21.35 9.17 -18.07
C ARG A 12 21.05 10.55 -18.64
N VAL A 13 20.56 11.45 -17.78
CA VAL A 13 20.51 12.90 -18.05
C VAL A 13 21.87 13.50 -17.65
N ARG A 14 22.79 13.59 -18.61
CA ARG A 14 24.19 13.98 -18.33
C ARG A 14 24.38 15.43 -17.87
N SER A 15 23.42 16.31 -18.14
CA SER A 15 23.46 17.71 -17.72
C SER A 15 23.15 17.92 -16.24
N LEU A 16 22.58 16.92 -15.56
CA LEU A 16 22.32 16.93 -14.12
C LEU A 16 23.42 16.11 -13.44
N THR A 17 24.38 16.79 -12.81
CA THR A 17 25.64 16.17 -12.35
C THR A 17 25.72 15.92 -10.85
N ASP A 18 24.80 16.49 -10.08
CA ASP A 18 24.72 16.38 -8.63
C ASP A 18 24.26 14.99 -8.15
N ARG A 19 23.45 14.30 -8.95
CA ARG A 19 23.10 12.89 -8.74
C ARG A 19 22.77 12.18 -10.05
N VAL A 20 22.58 10.86 -9.97
CA VAL A 20 22.22 10.06 -11.15
C VAL A 20 20.74 10.22 -11.47
N TRP A 21 20.48 10.86 -12.60
CA TRP A 21 19.15 10.97 -13.21
C TRP A 21 19.07 10.14 -14.49
N PHE A 22 17.95 9.45 -14.68
CA PHE A 22 17.65 8.67 -15.86
C PHE A 22 16.51 9.28 -16.66
N LYS A 23 16.63 9.18 -17.99
CA LYS A 23 15.62 9.60 -18.94
C LYS A 23 14.45 8.62 -18.90
N VAL A 24 13.26 9.14 -18.67
CA VAL A 24 12.01 8.41 -18.86
C VAL A 24 11.41 8.85 -20.20
N LYS A 25 11.09 7.87 -21.06
CA LYS A 25 10.54 8.13 -22.40
C LYS A 25 9.31 7.27 -22.60
N VAL A 26 8.16 7.91 -22.74
CA VAL A 26 6.89 7.25 -23.09
C VAL A 26 6.34 8.03 -24.27
N THR A 27 6.32 7.44 -25.46
CA THR A 27 5.86 8.12 -26.70
C THR A 27 6.51 9.51 -26.90
N ASN A 28 5.72 10.59 -26.86
CA ASN A 28 6.17 11.98 -26.91
C ASN A 28 6.45 12.58 -25.53
N HIS A 29 6.05 11.91 -24.45
CA HIS A 29 6.33 12.35 -23.09
C HIS A 29 7.77 12.04 -22.70
N ARG A 30 8.38 12.99 -21.99
CA ARG A 30 9.71 12.90 -21.42
C ARG A 30 9.60 13.12 -19.93
N GLY A 31 10.44 12.43 -19.18
CA GLY A 31 10.58 12.65 -17.75
C GLY A 31 12.01 12.38 -17.31
N ALA A 32 12.30 12.73 -16.07
CA ALA A 32 13.54 12.37 -15.41
C ALA A 32 13.20 11.62 -14.12
N ALA A 33 13.91 10.53 -13.88
CA ALA A 33 13.74 9.72 -12.68
C ALA A 33 15.06 9.47 -11.97
N THR A 34 15.01 9.41 -10.65
CA THR A 34 16.17 9.06 -9.81
C THR A 34 15.78 8.03 -8.77
N LYS A 35 16.78 7.30 -8.28
CA LYS A 35 16.61 6.45 -7.10
C LYS A 35 16.71 7.36 -5.88
N LEU A 36 15.72 7.28 -4.99
CA LEU A 36 15.75 8.00 -3.73
C LEU A 36 16.72 7.32 -2.77
N ASN A 37 17.52 8.13 -2.09
CA ASN A 37 18.34 7.70 -0.96
C ASN A 37 17.56 7.90 0.35
N PRO A 38 17.87 7.16 1.43
CA PRO A 38 17.22 7.35 2.73
C PRO A 38 17.24 8.80 3.23
N ASP A 39 18.33 9.53 2.95
CA ASP A 39 18.48 10.94 3.32
C ASP A 39 17.47 11.87 2.62
N ASP A 40 17.02 11.50 1.41
CA ASP A 40 16.01 12.26 0.66
C ASP A 40 14.63 12.23 1.36
N ALA A 41 14.38 11.23 2.22
CA ALA A 41 13.12 11.08 2.93
C ALA A 41 13.14 11.55 4.39
N SER A 42 14.26 12.08 4.89
CA SER A 42 14.37 12.60 6.27
C SER A 42 13.75 11.63 7.31
N HIS A 43 12.74 12.07 8.07
CA HIS A 43 12.04 11.30 9.10
C HIS A 43 11.24 10.09 8.57
N ARG A 44 11.11 9.94 7.25
CA ARG A 44 10.39 8.83 6.59
C ARG A 44 11.32 7.87 5.87
N ALA A 45 12.61 7.88 6.21
CA ALA A 45 13.57 6.88 5.75
C ALA A 45 13.06 5.44 5.95
N GLN A 46 12.23 5.19 6.97
CA GLN A 46 11.60 3.89 7.22
C GLN A 46 10.74 3.39 6.04
N LEU A 47 10.04 4.29 5.34
CA LEU A 47 9.32 3.94 4.11
C LEU A 47 10.31 3.51 3.03
N LEU A 48 11.41 4.26 2.88
CA LEU A 48 12.44 3.95 1.89
C LEU A 48 13.22 2.66 2.17
N THR A 49 13.29 2.21 3.43
CA THR A 49 14.02 0.99 3.82
C THR A 49 13.25 -0.31 3.64
N THR A 50 11.93 -0.27 3.45
CA THR A 50 11.12 -1.50 3.32
C THR A 50 11.18 -2.13 1.93
N THR A 51 11.66 -1.40 0.92
CA THR A 51 11.88 -1.95 -0.42
C THR A 51 13.20 -1.42 -1.01
N ASP A 52 13.99 -2.29 -1.64
CA ASP A 52 15.33 -1.96 -2.16
C ASP A 52 15.36 -0.92 -3.30
N THR A 53 14.19 -0.42 -3.75
CA THR A 53 14.15 0.46 -4.93
C THR A 53 12.97 1.42 -4.94
N TRP A 54 13.12 2.53 -4.21
CA TRP A 54 12.23 3.67 -4.35
C TRP A 54 12.73 4.59 -5.47
N TRP A 55 11.92 4.71 -6.51
CA TRP A 55 12.20 5.55 -7.66
C TRP A 55 11.23 6.72 -7.69
N TRP A 56 11.77 7.92 -7.91
CA TRP A 56 11.00 9.14 -8.04
C TRP A 56 11.04 9.64 -9.48
N ILE A 57 9.89 9.98 -10.04
CA ILE A 57 9.81 10.71 -11.31
C ILE A 57 9.61 12.18 -10.96
N CYS A 58 10.65 12.99 -11.15
CA CYS A 58 10.68 14.36 -10.64
C CYS A 58 9.91 15.37 -11.49
N ALA A 59 9.85 15.13 -12.79
CA ALA A 59 9.24 16.04 -13.73
C ALA A 59 8.86 15.26 -14.98
N ALA A 60 7.78 15.70 -15.62
CA ALA A 60 7.33 15.21 -16.90
C ALA A 60 7.00 16.38 -17.83
N GLY A 61 7.19 16.17 -19.12
CA GLY A 61 6.90 17.14 -20.16
C GLY A 61 6.88 16.48 -21.53
N GLU A 62 7.01 17.28 -22.58
CA GLU A 62 6.97 16.80 -23.96
C GLU A 62 8.34 16.93 -24.64
N ARG A 63 8.61 16.00 -25.56
CA ARG A 63 9.74 16.16 -26.49
C ARG A 63 9.38 17.23 -27.51
N LYS A 64 10.20 18.27 -27.58
CA LYS A 64 10.12 19.30 -28.64
C LYS A 64 11.52 19.44 -29.22
N SER A 65 11.93 18.41 -29.98
CA SER A 65 13.28 18.34 -30.55
C SER A 65 13.67 19.66 -31.19
N ASP A 66 14.89 20.12 -30.89
CA ASP A 66 15.46 21.38 -31.36
C ASP A 66 14.79 22.67 -30.88
N SER A 67 13.75 22.59 -30.03
CA SER A 67 13.19 23.76 -29.34
C SER A 67 13.96 24.09 -28.08
N ARG A 68 13.93 25.37 -27.68
CA ARG A 68 14.32 25.82 -26.32
C ARG A 68 13.34 25.32 -25.24
N THR A 69 12.15 24.88 -25.66
CA THR A 69 11.12 24.30 -24.81
C THR A 69 11.22 22.77 -24.75
N ASP A 70 12.32 22.17 -25.21
CA ASP A 70 12.55 20.73 -25.01
C ASP A 70 12.73 20.44 -23.52
N PHE A 71 12.06 19.40 -23.02
CA PHE A 71 12.05 19.03 -21.61
C PHE A 71 13.46 18.93 -20.98
N TYR A 72 14.43 18.31 -21.66
CA TYR A 72 15.76 18.13 -21.06
C TYR A 72 16.57 19.43 -21.03
N LYS A 73 16.28 20.38 -21.94
CA LYS A 73 16.89 21.71 -21.90
C LYS A 73 16.26 22.58 -20.81
N SER A 74 14.95 22.47 -20.59
CA SER A 74 14.26 23.23 -19.55
C SER A 74 14.69 22.80 -18.14
N ILE A 75 14.79 21.49 -17.90
CA ILE A 75 15.19 20.96 -16.59
C ILE A 75 16.67 21.27 -16.28
N GLU A 76 17.55 21.25 -17.28
CA GLU A 76 18.94 21.67 -17.14
C GLU A 76 19.04 23.16 -16.77
N ALA A 77 18.33 24.03 -17.50
CA ALA A 77 18.33 25.46 -17.21
C ALA A 77 17.77 25.76 -15.81
N GLU A 78 16.77 25.02 -15.36
CA GLU A 78 16.24 25.13 -14.02
C GLU A 78 17.25 24.71 -12.95
N ALA A 79 17.90 23.56 -13.14
CA ALA A 79 18.87 23.03 -12.19
C ALA A 79 20.13 23.91 -12.09
N VAL A 80 20.57 24.52 -13.20
CA VAL A 80 21.64 25.52 -13.21
C VAL A 80 21.22 26.77 -12.41
N ARG A 81 19.99 27.26 -12.59
CA ARG A 81 19.48 28.40 -11.82
C ARG A 81 19.39 28.10 -10.32
N ALA A 82 18.93 26.91 -9.95
CA ALA A 82 18.87 26.49 -8.55
C ALA A 82 20.26 26.43 -7.89
N GLY A 83 21.29 26.12 -8.68
CA GLY A 83 22.69 26.13 -8.28
C GLY A 83 23.37 27.51 -8.17
N THR A 84 22.64 28.60 -8.44
CA THR A 84 23.21 29.94 -8.43
C THR A 84 23.71 30.28 -7.01
N GLY A 85 25.03 30.40 -6.86
CA GLY A 85 25.70 30.67 -5.58
C GLY A 85 26.69 29.59 -5.16
N SER A 86 26.49 28.34 -5.54
CA SER A 86 27.46 27.24 -5.32
C SER A 86 28.37 27.01 -6.51
N GLY A 87 27.97 27.48 -7.71
CA GLY A 87 28.68 27.22 -8.96
C GLY A 87 28.51 25.80 -9.49
N GLN A 88 27.64 24.99 -8.86
CA GLN A 88 27.31 23.62 -9.25
C GLN A 88 25.82 23.50 -9.57
N VAL A 89 25.45 22.57 -10.45
CA VAL A 89 24.03 22.25 -10.75
C VAL A 89 23.35 21.72 -9.48
N SER A 90 22.10 22.10 -9.24
CA SER A 90 21.29 21.60 -8.12
C SER A 90 19.93 21.08 -8.58
N THR A 91 19.56 19.89 -8.12
CA THR A 91 18.29 19.21 -8.40
C THR A 91 17.46 18.97 -7.14
N ASP A 92 17.81 19.57 -6.01
CA ASP A 92 17.08 19.41 -4.74
C ASP A 92 15.60 19.81 -4.85
N GLN A 93 15.28 20.84 -5.63
CA GLN A 93 13.90 21.27 -5.91
C GLN A 93 13.08 20.25 -6.72
N LEU A 94 13.74 19.24 -7.31
CA LEU A 94 13.12 18.18 -8.10
C LEU A 94 12.87 16.92 -7.25
N LEU A 95 13.36 16.89 -6.01
CA LEU A 95 13.13 15.78 -5.08
C LEU A 95 11.72 15.90 -4.44
N PRO A 96 11.17 14.79 -3.92
CA PRO A 96 9.85 14.82 -3.30
C PRO A 96 9.81 15.83 -2.14
N GLY A 97 8.76 16.64 -2.11
CA GLY A 97 8.48 17.54 -0.99
C GLY A 97 7.65 16.88 0.11
N GLU A 98 7.37 17.63 1.17
CA GLU A 98 6.55 17.15 2.29
C GLU A 98 5.15 16.68 1.85
N VAL A 99 4.56 17.34 0.85
CA VAL A 99 3.24 16.99 0.33
C VAL A 99 3.28 15.66 -0.43
N ASP A 100 4.34 15.39 -1.20
CA ASP A 100 4.51 14.14 -1.93
C ASP A 100 4.64 12.97 -0.96
N PHE A 101 5.41 13.15 0.11
CA PHE A 101 5.51 12.13 1.16
C PHE A 101 4.15 11.94 1.87
N LYS A 102 3.43 13.01 2.24
CA LYS A 102 2.09 12.87 2.86
C LYS A 102 1.13 12.10 1.96
N ARG A 103 1.20 12.34 0.65
CA ARG A 103 0.43 11.58 -0.33
C ARG A 103 0.86 10.11 -0.35
N LEU A 104 2.16 9.83 -0.39
CA LEU A 104 2.67 8.46 -0.34
C LEU A 104 2.21 7.71 0.91
N ASP A 105 2.30 8.33 2.10
CA ASP A 105 1.82 7.73 3.35
C ASP A 105 0.33 7.37 3.25
N ALA A 106 -0.48 8.27 2.69
CA ALA A 106 -1.91 8.04 2.51
C ALA A 106 -2.18 6.91 1.51
N GLU A 107 -1.43 6.84 0.41
CA GLU A 107 -1.53 5.76 -0.58
C GLU A 107 -1.14 4.41 0.05
N VAL A 108 -0.02 4.35 0.79
CA VAL A 108 0.42 3.14 1.50
C VAL A 108 -0.61 2.71 2.55
N ALA A 109 -1.15 3.64 3.34
CA ALA A 109 -2.18 3.34 4.32
C ALA A 109 -3.48 2.84 3.68
N LEU A 110 -3.90 3.43 2.55
CA LEU A 110 -5.06 2.97 1.80
C LEU A 110 -4.84 1.55 1.25
N GLN A 111 -3.69 1.27 0.65
CA GLN A 111 -3.34 -0.05 0.14
C GLN A 111 -3.33 -1.10 1.27
N ALA A 112 -2.74 -0.78 2.42
CA ALA A 112 -2.77 -1.64 3.59
C ALA A 112 -4.21 -1.91 4.06
N GLY A 113 -5.06 -0.88 4.12
CA GLY A 113 -6.47 -1.02 4.50
C GLY A 113 -7.26 -1.88 3.53
N LEU A 114 -7.05 -1.72 2.22
CA LEU A 114 -7.66 -2.57 1.19
C LEU A 114 -7.21 -4.03 1.31
N ALA A 115 -5.91 -4.26 1.52
CA ALA A 115 -5.35 -5.61 1.69
C ALA A 115 -5.90 -6.32 2.95
N ILE A 116 -6.04 -5.60 4.08
CA ILE A 116 -6.63 -6.16 5.30
C ILE A 116 -8.10 -6.53 5.09
N ARG A 117 -8.87 -5.67 4.39
CA ARG A 117 -10.28 -5.95 4.08
C ARG A 117 -10.41 -7.17 3.18
N ASP A 118 -9.60 -7.26 2.13
CA ASP A 118 -9.57 -8.40 1.23
C ASP A 118 -9.23 -9.71 1.97
N LEU A 119 -8.15 -9.70 2.75
CA LEU A 119 -7.74 -10.84 3.57
C LEU A 119 -8.85 -11.29 4.53
N THR A 120 -9.49 -10.35 5.22
CA THR A 120 -10.58 -10.65 6.16
C THR A 120 -11.75 -11.32 5.45
N ARG A 121 -12.19 -10.75 4.31
CA ARG A 121 -13.31 -11.32 3.54
C ARG A 121 -12.96 -12.68 2.96
N ARG A 122 -11.72 -12.89 2.53
CA ARG A 122 -11.23 -14.18 2.04
C ARG A 122 -11.25 -15.24 3.13
N LEU A 123 -10.81 -14.93 4.35
CA LEU A 123 -10.91 -15.85 5.48
C LEU A 123 -12.37 -16.22 5.80
N ILE A 124 -13.28 -15.24 5.72
CA ILE A 124 -14.71 -15.48 5.91
C ILE A 124 -15.27 -16.40 4.81
N TYR A 125 -14.90 -16.15 3.54
CA TYR A 125 -15.26 -17.02 2.41
C TYR A 125 -14.77 -18.46 2.61
N GLU A 126 -13.48 -18.64 2.94
CA GLU A 126 -12.90 -19.95 3.19
C GLU A 126 -13.57 -20.65 4.37
N SER A 127 -13.97 -19.90 5.40
CA SER A 127 -14.70 -20.45 6.53
C SER A 127 -16.15 -20.81 6.18
N LEU A 128 -16.85 -19.98 5.41
CA LEU A 128 -18.21 -20.25 4.91
C LEU A 128 -18.27 -21.54 4.08
N THR A 129 -17.25 -21.76 3.24
CA THR A 129 -17.21 -22.91 2.32
C THR A 129 -16.70 -24.18 3.00
N SER A 130 -15.76 -24.06 3.95
CA SER A 130 -15.17 -25.23 4.63
C SER A 130 -15.85 -25.61 5.95
N GLY A 131 -16.59 -24.67 6.57
CA GLY A 131 -17.14 -24.80 7.92
C GLY A 131 -16.09 -24.84 9.04
N LYS A 132 -14.82 -24.58 8.73
CA LYS A 132 -13.69 -24.65 9.67
C LYS A 132 -13.24 -23.27 10.11
N VAL A 133 -12.49 -23.22 11.22
CA VAL A 133 -11.73 -22.03 11.59
C VAL A 133 -10.59 -21.88 10.58
N VAL A 134 -10.49 -20.71 9.96
CA VAL A 134 -9.44 -20.37 9.01
C VAL A 134 -8.56 -19.30 9.65
N THR A 135 -7.25 -19.40 9.45
CA THR A 135 -6.26 -18.51 10.06
C THR A 135 -5.33 -17.97 8.99
N ALA A 136 -4.99 -16.68 9.06
CA ALA A 136 -3.90 -16.09 8.31
C ALA A 136 -3.05 -15.20 9.19
N GLU A 137 -1.78 -15.09 8.84
CA GLU A 137 -0.82 -14.19 9.47
C GLU A 137 -0.58 -12.99 8.56
N PHE A 138 -0.58 -11.79 9.11
CA PHE A 138 -0.17 -10.60 8.38
C PHE A 138 0.64 -9.68 9.29
N SER A 139 1.82 -9.27 8.82
CA SER A 139 2.79 -8.52 9.62
C SER A 139 3.14 -9.24 10.94
N SER A 140 2.63 -8.76 12.07
CA SER A 140 2.83 -9.32 13.42
C SER A 140 1.51 -9.76 14.06
N TYR A 141 0.44 -9.83 13.27
CA TYR A 141 -0.91 -10.17 13.71
C TYR A 141 -1.35 -11.52 13.15
N VAL A 142 -2.09 -12.26 13.96
CA VAL A 142 -2.80 -13.46 13.51
C VAL A 142 -4.29 -13.13 13.44
N LEU A 143 -4.90 -13.36 12.30
CA LEU A 143 -6.33 -13.20 12.07
C LEU A 143 -6.99 -14.57 11.92
N LYS A 144 -8.03 -14.82 12.71
CA LYS A 144 -8.83 -16.05 12.62
C LYS A 144 -10.26 -15.69 12.28
N ALA A 145 -10.87 -16.40 11.34
CA ALA A 145 -12.30 -16.31 11.04
C ALA A 145 -12.97 -17.68 11.20
N CYS A 146 -14.15 -17.70 11.81
CA CYS A 146 -15.00 -18.88 11.83
C CYS A 146 -16.44 -18.47 11.58
N VAL A 147 -17.02 -19.00 10.49
CA VAL A 147 -18.45 -18.95 10.25
C VAL A 147 -19.06 -20.32 10.47
N ARG A 148 -20.11 -20.39 11.30
CA ARG A 148 -20.92 -21.60 11.40
C ARG A 148 -22.39 -21.27 11.32
N ALA A 149 -23.10 -22.04 10.51
CA ALA A 149 -24.55 -22.04 10.50
C ALA A 149 -25.09 -22.78 11.73
N ARG A 150 -25.88 -22.09 12.55
CA ARG A 150 -26.86 -22.69 13.49
C ARG A 150 -28.25 -22.34 12.98
N GLU A 151 -29.10 -21.73 13.80
CA GLU A 151 -30.32 -21.06 13.34
C GLU A 151 -29.99 -19.81 12.51
N GLU A 152 -28.90 -19.12 12.88
CA GLU A 152 -28.28 -18.02 12.14
C GLU A 152 -26.78 -18.32 11.94
N ALA A 153 -26.16 -17.66 10.95
CA ALA A 153 -24.72 -17.79 10.73
C ALA A 153 -23.98 -16.85 11.68
N TYR A 154 -23.12 -17.41 12.54
CA TYR A 154 -22.29 -16.65 13.46
C TYR A 154 -20.87 -16.54 12.91
N LEU A 155 -20.34 -15.32 12.86
CA LEU A 155 -18.96 -15.01 12.53
C LEU A 155 -18.20 -14.67 13.79
N ALA A 156 -17.09 -15.36 14.05
CA ALA A 156 -16.10 -14.99 15.05
C ALA A 156 -14.80 -14.54 14.36
N ILE A 157 -14.28 -13.38 14.76
CA ILE A 157 -12.98 -12.84 14.33
C ILE A 157 -12.07 -12.72 15.55
N ALA A 158 -10.91 -13.36 15.52
CA ALA A 158 -9.86 -13.13 16.51
C ALA A 158 -8.68 -12.42 15.90
N ALA A 159 -8.15 -11.43 16.62
CA ALA A 159 -6.88 -10.82 16.32
C ALA A 159 -5.89 -11.06 17.46
N GLU A 160 -4.68 -11.50 17.12
CA GLU A 160 -3.57 -11.71 18.06
C GLU A 160 -2.51 -10.63 17.96
N GLY A 161 -1.93 -10.28 19.10
CA GLY A 161 -0.89 -9.26 19.24
C GLY A 161 -1.43 -7.97 19.83
N PHE A 162 -0.55 -7.01 20.11
CA PHE A 162 -0.94 -5.65 20.48
C PHE A 162 -1.53 -4.93 19.27
N ILE A 163 -2.77 -5.30 18.90
CA ILE A 163 -3.39 -4.80 17.68
C ILE A 163 -3.68 -3.31 17.81
N ASN A 164 -3.22 -2.56 16.81
CA ASN A 164 -3.56 -1.16 16.68
C ASN A 164 -5.10 -1.04 16.52
N PRO A 165 -5.79 -0.21 17.33
CA PRO A 165 -7.24 -0.02 17.23
C PRO A 165 -7.74 0.33 15.82
N SER A 166 -6.94 1.05 15.03
CA SER A 166 -7.28 1.37 13.64
C SER A 166 -7.28 0.14 12.73
N VAL A 167 -6.36 -0.81 12.95
CA VAL A 167 -6.32 -2.07 12.20
C VAL A 167 -7.53 -2.92 12.57
N LEU A 168 -7.83 -3.03 13.87
CA LEU A 168 -9.01 -3.74 14.34
C LEU A 168 -10.30 -3.15 13.74
N ALA A 169 -10.43 -1.82 13.71
CA ALA A 169 -11.58 -1.17 13.09
C ALA A 169 -11.73 -1.53 11.60
N ILE A 170 -10.62 -1.57 10.84
CA ILE A 170 -10.64 -1.97 9.42
C ILE A 170 -11.08 -3.43 9.25
N ILE A 171 -10.64 -4.33 10.15
CA ILE A 171 -11.03 -5.75 10.13
C ILE A 171 -12.54 -5.89 10.36
N LEU A 172 -13.08 -5.23 11.39
CA LEU A 172 -14.52 -5.33 11.71
C LEU A 172 -15.39 -4.65 10.64
N ASP A 173 -14.92 -3.53 10.07
CA ASP A 173 -15.54 -2.83 8.93
C ASP A 173 -15.44 -3.61 7.61
N ALA A 174 -14.58 -4.63 7.52
CA ALA A 174 -14.44 -5.42 6.31
C ALA A 174 -15.71 -6.20 5.97
N VAL A 175 -16.57 -6.52 6.94
CA VAL A 175 -17.75 -7.36 6.73
C VAL A 175 -18.93 -6.51 6.22
N PRO A 176 -19.34 -6.63 4.95
CA PRO A 176 -20.36 -5.76 4.40
C PRO A 176 -21.73 -6.00 5.05
N GLY A 177 -22.48 -4.94 5.32
CA GLY A 177 -23.83 -5.05 5.86
C GLY A 177 -23.94 -5.42 7.35
N VAL A 178 -22.81 -5.47 8.08
CA VAL A 178 -22.81 -5.62 9.54
C VAL A 178 -22.59 -4.24 10.20
N PRO A 179 -23.56 -3.70 10.93
CA PRO A 179 -23.41 -2.46 11.70
C PRO A 179 -22.32 -2.57 12.77
N HIS A 180 -21.60 -1.48 13.03
CA HIS A 180 -20.57 -1.45 14.08
C HIS A 180 -21.09 -1.82 15.47
N ALA A 181 -22.36 -1.52 15.76
CA ALA A 181 -22.99 -1.79 17.06
C ALA A 181 -23.33 -3.28 17.28
N ASP A 182 -23.31 -4.08 16.22
CA ASP A 182 -23.71 -5.50 16.28
C ASP A 182 -22.53 -6.39 16.67
N TRP A 183 -21.30 -5.87 16.60
CA TRP A 183 -20.11 -6.55 17.08
C TRP A 183 -20.07 -6.64 18.60
N GLN A 184 -19.95 -7.86 19.11
CA GLN A 184 -19.79 -8.15 20.53
C GLN A 184 -18.37 -8.63 20.82
N VAL A 185 -17.84 -8.27 21.99
CA VAL A 185 -16.58 -8.85 22.49
C VAL A 185 -16.90 -10.17 23.16
N GLU A 186 -16.07 -11.19 22.90
CA GLU A 186 -16.24 -12.55 23.44
C GLU A 186 -15.02 -12.92 24.31
N PRO A 187 -14.99 -12.54 25.60
CA PRO A 187 -13.83 -12.78 26.47
C PRO A 187 -13.51 -14.26 26.68
N GLY A 188 -14.49 -15.15 26.46
CA GLY A 188 -14.32 -16.61 26.54
C GLY A 188 -14.07 -17.30 25.20
N GLY A 189 -14.01 -16.53 24.10
CA GLY A 189 -13.96 -17.07 22.74
C GLY A 189 -15.35 -17.42 22.18
N ALA A 190 -15.40 -17.75 20.90
CA ALA A 190 -16.64 -18.04 20.20
C ALA A 190 -16.45 -19.04 19.06
N MET A 191 -17.43 -19.95 18.87
CA MET A 191 -17.54 -20.83 17.69
C MET A 191 -16.30 -21.71 17.39
N GLY A 192 -15.52 -22.06 18.41
CA GLY A 192 -14.28 -22.84 18.28
C GLY A 192 -13.03 -21.98 18.09
N VAL A 193 -13.16 -20.66 18.18
CA VAL A 193 -12.06 -19.71 18.29
C VAL A 193 -11.83 -19.43 19.78
N GLU A 194 -10.76 -20.02 20.32
CA GLU A 194 -10.35 -19.81 21.70
C GLU A 194 -9.54 -18.52 21.85
N VAL A 195 -9.68 -17.85 23.00
CA VAL A 195 -8.91 -16.64 23.34
C VAL A 195 -7.56 -17.07 23.92
N ALA A 196 -6.47 -16.70 23.25
CA ALA A 196 -5.12 -16.76 23.81
C ALA A 196 -4.73 -15.43 24.49
N TYR A 197 -3.63 -15.44 25.24
CA TYR A 197 -3.10 -14.23 25.87
C TYR A 197 -2.82 -13.13 24.84
N GLY A 198 -3.37 -11.93 25.05
CA GLY A 198 -3.21 -10.81 24.13
C GLY A 198 -4.08 -10.90 22.87
N GLN A 199 -5.07 -11.80 22.83
CA GLN A 199 -6.08 -11.84 21.78
C GLN A 199 -7.38 -11.17 22.23
N ILE A 200 -8.09 -10.58 21.27
CA ILE A 200 -9.48 -10.16 21.43
C ILE A 200 -10.29 -10.88 20.36
N VAL A 201 -11.40 -11.48 20.78
CA VAL A 201 -12.37 -12.13 19.90
C VAL A 201 -13.60 -11.25 19.80
N PHE A 202 -14.02 -10.97 18.58
CA PHE A 202 -15.28 -10.31 18.28
C PHE A 202 -16.21 -11.29 17.57
N SER A 203 -17.50 -11.20 17.86
CA SER A 203 -18.53 -12.00 17.18
C SER A 203 -19.67 -11.12 16.67
N THR A 204 -20.35 -11.61 15.64
CA THR A 204 -21.58 -11.03 15.10
C THR A 204 -22.38 -12.10 14.36
N ILE A 205 -23.67 -11.83 14.13
CA ILE A 205 -24.46 -12.57 13.16
C ILE A 205 -24.13 -12.02 11.76
N ILE A 206 -23.90 -12.91 10.79
CA ILE A 206 -23.65 -12.53 9.40
C ILE A 206 -24.92 -12.73 8.55
N PRO A 207 -25.52 -11.66 8.01
CA PRO A 207 -26.75 -11.77 7.23
C PRO A 207 -26.59 -12.67 6.00
N PRO A 208 -27.62 -13.43 5.58
CA PRO A 208 -27.55 -14.27 4.37
C PRO A 208 -27.15 -13.51 3.10
N ALA A 209 -27.61 -12.26 2.94
CA ALA A 209 -27.22 -11.41 1.81
C ALA A 209 -25.71 -11.09 1.81
N THR A 210 -25.13 -10.84 2.99
CA THR A 210 -23.69 -10.64 3.16
C THR A 210 -22.90 -11.90 2.82
N GLN A 211 -23.38 -13.08 3.26
CA GLN A 211 -22.74 -14.36 2.94
C GLN A 211 -22.71 -14.59 1.43
N ALA A 212 -23.85 -14.38 0.75
CA ALA A 212 -23.95 -14.50 -0.71
C ALA A 212 -22.99 -13.53 -1.43
N GLN A 213 -22.93 -12.27 -0.98
CA GLN A 213 -22.02 -11.28 -1.55
C GLN A 213 -20.54 -11.68 -1.42
N ILE A 214 -20.14 -12.20 -0.26
CA ILE A 214 -18.76 -12.66 -0.04
C ILE A 214 -18.46 -13.90 -0.90
N ILE A 215 -19.42 -14.82 -1.04
CA ILE A 215 -19.26 -16.00 -1.90
C ILE A 215 -19.09 -15.60 -3.36
N GLU A 216 -19.94 -14.69 -3.87
CA GLU A 216 -19.86 -14.19 -5.24
C GLU A 216 -18.52 -13.49 -5.51
N LEU A 217 -18.03 -12.69 -4.56
CA LEU A 217 -16.76 -11.97 -4.70
C LEU A 217 -15.55 -12.87 -4.96
N PHE A 218 -15.54 -14.09 -4.41
CA PHE A 218 -14.40 -15.02 -4.51
C PHE A 218 -14.70 -16.29 -5.32
N ALA A 219 -15.92 -16.47 -5.82
CA ALA A 219 -16.29 -17.61 -6.67
C ALA A 219 -15.48 -17.65 -7.97
N ASP A 220 -15.23 -16.48 -8.58
CA ASP A 220 -14.50 -16.35 -9.86
C ASP A 220 -12.97 -16.40 -9.71
N SER A 221 -12.45 -16.47 -8.48
CA SER A 221 -11.00 -16.49 -8.20
C SER A 221 -10.41 -17.90 -8.16
N ASN A 222 -11.21 -18.93 -8.43
CA ASN A 222 -10.84 -20.35 -8.38
C ASN A 222 -10.77 -21.03 -9.77
N ASP A 223 -10.85 -20.27 -10.86
CA ASP A 223 -10.61 -20.73 -12.25
C ASP A 223 -9.19 -20.40 -12.73
#